data_AF-A0A1K1N0X0-F1
#
_entry.id   AF-A0A1K1N0X0-F1
#
_cell.length_a   1.000
_cell.length_b   1.000
_cell.length_c   1.000
_cell.angle_alpha   90.00
_cell.angle_beta   90.00
_cell.angle_gamma   90.00
#
_symmetry.space_group_name_H-M   'P 1'
#
loop_
_entity.id
_entity.type
_entity.pdbx_description
1 polymer ?
#
loop_
_entity_poly.entity_id
_entity_poly.type
_entity_poly.pdbx_seq_one_letter_code
_entity_poly.pdbx_strand_id
1 'polypeptide(L)'
;MGEKVYYLNDKDQNELTAPYVHIYGVRALEGQLDIAVYSDSSIVELSVNGITACRQKSDRGAFDFLVTMPEGLVVIKAQSADAPEIFDEVSAVITD
;
A
#
# COMPACT_ATOMS: atom_id res chain seq x y z
N MET A 1 12.93 -13.03 -18.43
CA MET A 1 12.07 -13.20 -17.24
C MET A 1 11.26 -11.92 -17.13
N GLY A 2 9.95 -12.01 -17.32
CA GLY A 2 9.07 -10.84 -17.40
C GLY A 2 8.61 -10.42 -16.01
N GLU A 3 8.88 -9.18 -15.64
CA GLU A 3 8.31 -8.53 -14.47
C GLU A 3 6.78 -8.52 -14.59
N LYS A 4 6.07 -9.06 -13.60
CA LYS A 4 4.61 -8.92 -13.52
C LYS A 4 4.29 -7.78 -12.57
N VAL A 5 3.95 -6.62 -13.13
CA VAL A 5 3.40 -5.49 -12.39
C VAL A 5 1.88 -5.56 -12.50
N TYR A 6 1.19 -5.62 -11.36
CA TYR A 6 -0.27 -5.60 -11.32
C TYR A 6 -0.73 -4.20 -10.90
N TYR A 7 -1.31 -3.46 -11.84
CA TYR A 7 -1.96 -2.18 -11.56
C TYR A 7 -3.46 -2.41 -11.40
N LEU A 8 -4.00 -2.14 -10.20
CA LEU A 8 -5.43 -2.11 -9.97
C LEU A 8 -5.77 -0.98 -8.99
N ASN A 9 -6.01 0.22 -9.53
CA ASN A 9 -7.18 1.04 -9.21
C ASN A 9 -7.16 2.32 -10.07
N ASP A 10 -8.01 2.38 -11.09
CA ASP A 10 -8.50 3.64 -11.67
C ASP A 10 -9.53 4.22 -10.69
N LYS A 11 -9.08 4.71 -9.52
CA LYS A 11 -9.90 5.65 -8.76
C LYS A 11 -9.61 7.04 -9.31
N ASP A 12 -10.64 7.66 -9.88
CA ASP A 12 -10.62 9.02 -10.37
C ASP A 12 -9.82 9.94 -9.43
N GLN A 13 -8.73 10.50 -9.92
CA GLN A 13 -7.86 11.44 -9.19
C GLN A 13 -8.52 12.82 -8.93
N ASN A 14 -9.85 12.94 -9.10
CA ASN A 14 -10.50 14.22 -9.38
C ASN A 14 -11.38 14.78 -8.25
N GLU A 15 -11.07 14.47 -6.99
CA GLU A 15 -11.62 15.18 -5.81
C GLU A 15 -10.48 15.67 -4.90
N LEU A 16 -9.76 16.71 -5.35
CA LEU A 16 -8.62 17.35 -4.68
C LEU A 16 -8.98 18.16 -3.40
N THR A 17 -9.86 17.64 -2.55
CA THR A 17 -10.20 18.30 -1.26
C THR A 17 -10.34 17.38 -0.06
N ALA A 18 -10.27 16.05 -0.24
CA ALA A 18 -10.35 15.10 0.88
C ALA A 18 -8.97 14.51 1.20
N PRO A 19 -8.65 14.27 2.48
CA PRO A 19 -7.46 13.54 2.83
C PRO A 19 -7.46 12.15 2.20
N TYR A 20 -6.30 11.73 1.72
CA TYR A 20 -6.20 10.53 0.90
C TYR A 20 -5.00 9.68 1.30
N VAL A 21 -5.20 8.38 1.17
CA VAL A 21 -4.15 7.36 1.16
C VAL A 21 -4.38 6.59 -0.13
N HIS A 22 -3.32 6.30 -0.87
CA HIS A 22 -3.41 5.60 -2.13
C HIS A 22 -2.22 4.65 -2.32
N ILE A 23 -2.51 3.37 -2.51
CA ILE A 23 -1.51 2.36 -2.88
C ILE A 23 -1.39 2.39 -4.39
N TYR A 24 -0.27 2.91 -4.91
CA TYR A 24 -0.07 3.09 -6.35
C TYR A 24 0.90 2.08 -6.96
N GLY A 25 1.60 1.29 -6.13
CA GLY A 25 2.51 0.26 -6.59
C GLY A 25 2.63 -0.88 -5.59
N VAL A 26 2.53 -2.11 -6.10
CA VAL A 26 2.87 -3.34 -5.37
C VAL A 26 3.75 -4.18 -6.29
N ARG A 27 4.96 -4.49 -5.84
CA ARG A 27 5.94 -5.28 -6.59
C ARG A 27 6.40 -6.46 -5.76
N ALA A 28 6.34 -7.64 -6.36
CA ALA A 28 6.93 -8.84 -5.82
C ALA A 28 8.44 -8.85 -6.12
N LEU A 29 9.25 -8.89 -5.05
CA LEU A 29 10.69 -9.12 -5.07
C LEU A 29 10.99 -10.49 -4.46
N GLU A 30 12.23 -10.97 -4.55
CA GLU A 30 12.63 -12.27 -3.99
C GLU A 30 12.38 -12.31 -2.46
N GLY A 31 11.29 -12.96 -2.05
CA GLY A 31 10.86 -13.08 -0.65
C GLY A 31 10.23 -11.82 -0.03
N GLN A 32 10.01 -10.75 -0.79
CA GLN A 32 9.52 -9.47 -0.27
C GLN A 32 8.46 -8.81 -1.16
N LEU A 33 7.60 -8.00 -0.58
CA LEU A 33 6.73 -7.07 -1.30
C LEU A 33 7.24 -5.64 -1.08
N ASP A 34 7.50 -4.95 -2.19
CA ASP A 34 7.75 -3.52 -2.26
C ASP A 34 6.44 -2.80 -2.56
N ILE A 35 5.97 -1.98 -1.62
CA ILE A 35 4.65 -1.36 -1.63
C ILE A 35 4.83 0.15 -1.53
N ALA A 36 4.37 0.85 -2.56
CA ALA A 36 4.49 2.29 -2.67
C ALA A 36 3.13 2.95 -2.42
N VAL A 37 3.12 3.90 -1.50
CA VAL A 37 1.92 4.62 -1.03
C VAL A 37 2.12 6.12 -1.13
N TYR A 38 1.13 6.81 -1.68
CA TYR A 38 1.00 8.26 -1.55
C TYR A 38 -0.07 8.60 -0.51
N SER A 39 0.21 9.56 0.36
CA SER A 39 -0.76 10.10 1.29
C SER A 39 -0.45 11.54 1.65
N ASP A 40 -1.48 12.32 1.96
CA ASP A 40 -1.34 13.64 2.59
C ASP A 40 -1.14 13.56 4.11
N SER A 41 -1.33 12.38 4.70
CA SER A 41 -1.07 12.12 6.11
C SER A 41 0.43 12.01 6.37
N SER A 42 0.89 12.57 7.49
CA SER A 42 2.32 12.50 7.87
C SER A 42 2.75 11.11 8.35
N ILE A 43 1.79 10.27 8.74
CA ILE A 43 2.03 8.92 9.26
C ILE A 43 1.06 7.94 8.60
N VAL A 44 1.61 6.88 8.00
CA VAL A 44 0.85 5.78 7.38
C VAL A 44 1.19 4.48 8.08
N GLU A 45 0.16 3.71 8.41
CA GLU A 45 0.24 2.33 8.86
C GLU A 45 -0.08 1.38 7.70
N LEU A 46 0.78 0.39 7.49
CA LEU A 46 0.61 -0.67 6.51
C LEU A 46 0.28 -1.97 7.23
N SER A 47 -0.84 -2.57 6.85
CA SER A 47 -1.28 -3.88 7.32
C SER A 47 -1.34 -4.87 6.17
N VAL A 48 -0.87 -6.09 6.41
CA VAL A 48 -0.89 -7.20 5.45
C VAL A 48 -1.69 -8.34 6.08
N ASN A 49 -2.73 -8.79 5.38
CA ASN A 49 -3.68 -9.80 5.87
C ASN A 49 -4.27 -9.45 7.25
N GLY A 50 -4.56 -8.16 7.47
CA GLY A 50 -5.12 -7.63 8.72
C GLY A 50 -4.12 -7.47 9.86
N ILE A 51 -2.84 -7.81 9.67
CA ILE A 51 -1.79 -7.65 10.67
C ILE A 51 -0.97 -6.41 10.34
N THR A 52 -0.84 -5.49 11.28
CA THR A 52 0.05 -4.32 11.14
C THR A 52 1.49 -4.79 10.91
N ALA A 53 2.00 -4.56 9.71
CA ALA A 53 3.34 -4.94 9.29
C ALA A 53 4.34 -3.82 9.62
N CYS A 54 3.97 -2.57 9.36
CA CYS A 54 4.85 -1.43 9.54
C CYS A 54 4.05 -0.13 9.76
N ARG A 55 4.67 0.84 10.43
CA ARG A 55 4.19 2.22 10.53
C ARG A 55 5.34 3.15 10.19
N GLN A 56 5.12 4.05 9.23
CA GLN A 56 6.15 4.98 8.76
C GLN A 56 5.66 6.42 8.87
N LYS A 57 6.62 7.33 9.06
CA LYS A 57 6.42 8.77 9.01
C LYS A 57 7.13 9.33 7.77
N SER A 58 6.47 10.19 7.02
CA SER A 58 7.04 10.88 5.86
C SER A 58 6.56 12.32 5.80
N ASP A 59 7.49 13.24 5.52
CA ASP A 59 7.17 14.66 5.34
C ASP A 59 6.95 15.02 3.85
N ARG A 60 7.06 14.04 2.95
CA ARG A 60 6.96 14.23 1.48
C ARG A 60 5.69 13.63 0.89
N GLY A 61 4.86 13.00 1.72
CA GLY A 61 3.63 12.31 1.31
C GLY A 61 3.86 11.03 0.49
N ALA A 62 5.10 10.59 0.33
CA ALA A 62 5.46 9.31 -0.28
C ALA A 62 5.99 8.35 0.79
N PHE A 63 5.56 7.10 0.73
CA PHE A 63 5.94 6.03 1.65
C PHE A 63 6.28 4.77 0.85
N ASP A 64 7.44 4.19 1.11
CA ASP A 64 7.92 2.97 0.48
C ASP A 64 8.09 1.90 1.58
N PHE A 65 7.28 0.85 1.50
CA PHE A 65 7.26 -0.23 2.47
C PHE A 65 7.86 -1.49 1.87
N LEU A 66 8.76 -2.13 2.62
CA LEU A 66 9.25 -3.46 2.33
C LEU A 66 8.74 -4.41 3.41
N VAL A 67 7.96 -5.41 3.01
CA VAL A 67 7.40 -6.43 3.90
C VAL A 67 7.74 -7.82 3.39
N THR A 68 7.83 -8.79 4.30
CA THR A 68 8.01 -10.19 3.93
C THR A 68 6.82 -10.65 3.08
N MET A 69 7.10 -11.32 1.96
CA MET A 69 6.07 -11.82 1.06
C MET A 69 5.23 -12.91 1.76
N PRO A 70 3.92 -12.74 1.90
CA PRO A 70 3.03 -13.79 2.37
C PRO A 70 2.74 -14.80 1.26
N GLU A 71 2.43 -16.03 1.63
CA GLU A 71 1.98 -17.06 0.68
C GLU A 71 0.48 -16.89 0.35
N GLY A 72 0.13 -17.01 -0.93
CA GLY A 72 -1.25 -17.10 -1.41
C GLY A 72 -1.95 -15.76 -1.62
N LEU A 73 -3.20 -15.65 -1.15
CA LEU A 73 -4.00 -14.42 -1.26
C LEU A 73 -3.49 -13.41 -0.23
N VAL A 74 -3.17 -12.22 -0.70
CA VAL A 74 -2.65 -11.11 0.11
C VAL A 74 -3.60 -9.93 0.02
N VAL A 75 -4.00 -9.41 1.18
CA VAL A 75 -4.74 -8.15 1.32
C VAL A 75 -3.80 -7.13 1.95
N ILE A 76 -3.54 -6.05 1.25
CA ILE A 76 -2.66 -4.96 1.67
C ILE A 76 -3.53 -3.76 1.94
N LYS A 77 -3.45 -3.22 3.16
CA LYS A 77 -4.17 -2.01 3.57
C LYS A 77 -3.17 -0.96 4.02
N ALA A 78 -3.22 0.21 3.41
CA ALA A 78 -2.49 1.40 3.86
C ALA A 78 -3.50 2.38 4.46
N GLN A 79 -3.22 2.89 5.65
CA GLN A 79 -4.17 3.66 6.44
C GLN A 79 -3.49 4.87 7.08
N SER A 80 -4.18 6.01 7.14
CA SER A 80 -3.71 7.17 7.90
C SER A 80 -3.76 6.84 9.39
N ALA A 81 -2.65 7.03 10.10
CA ALA A 81 -2.60 6.69 11.51
C ALA A 81 -3.39 7.67 12.40
N ASP A 82 -3.61 8.90 11.91
CA ASP A 82 -4.31 9.96 12.64
C ASP A 82 -5.80 10.04 12.29
N ALA A 83 -6.20 9.47 11.15
CA ALA A 83 -7.59 9.36 10.72
C ALA A 83 -7.84 8.00 10.02
N PRO A 84 -7.98 6.91 10.81
CA PRO A 84 -8.01 5.53 10.30
C PRO A 84 -9.14 5.24 9.29
N GLU A 85 -10.22 6.00 9.30
CA GLU A 85 -11.28 5.91 8.29
C GLU A 85 -10.79 6.20 6.86
N ILE A 86 -9.64 6.87 6.70
CA ILE A 86 -8.98 7.12 5.42
C ILE A 86 -7.95 6.02 5.17
N PHE A 87 -8.26 5.16 4.20
CA PHE A 87 -7.40 4.06 3.81
C PHE A 87 -7.56 3.71 2.34
N ASP A 88 -6.56 3.03 1.80
CA ASP A 88 -6.66 2.29 0.55
C ASP A 88 -6.35 0.82 0.81
N GLU A 89 -6.98 -0.05 0.02
CA GLU A 89 -6.83 -1.49 0.15
C GLU A 89 -6.73 -2.12 -1.23
N VAL A 90 -5.75 -3.00 -1.39
CA VAL A 90 -5.56 -3.78 -2.60
C VAL A 90 -5.43 -5.25 -2.23
N SER A 91 -6.04 -6.11 -3.05
CA SER A 91 -5.90 -7.56 -2.93
C SER A 91 -5.11 -8.08 -4.13
N ALA A 92 -4.13 -8.93 -3.86
CA ALA A 92 -3.31 -9.58 -4.89
C ALA A 92 -3.20 -11.08 -4.59
N VAL A 93 -3.16 -11.89 -5.64
CA VAL A 93 -2.79 -13.31 -5.52
C VAL A 93 -1.33 -13.40 -5.89
N ILE A 94 -0.50 -13.81 -4.93
CA ILE A 94 0.93 -14.01 -5.15
C ILE A 94 1.15 -15.49 -5.49
N THR A 95 1.73 -15.74 -6.68
CA THR A 95 2.10 -17.08 -7.16
C THR A 95 3.60 -17.09 -7.45
N ASP A 96 4.26 -18.20 -7.12
CA ASP A 96 5.65 -18.50 -7.51
C ASP A 96 5.83 -18.50 -9.04
#